data_AF-V5H4P4-F1
#
_entry.id   AF-V5H4P4-F1
#
_cell.length_a   1.000
_cell.length_b   1.000
_cell.length_c   1.000
_cell.angle_alpha   90.00
_cell.angle_beta   90.00
_cell.angle_gamma   90.00
#
_symmetry.space_group_name_H-M   'P 1'
#
loop_
_entity.id
_entity.type
_entity.pdbx_description
1 polymer ?
#
loop_
_entity_poly.entity_id
_entity_poly.type
_entity_poly.pdbx_seq_one_letter_code
_entity_poly.pdbx_strand_id
1 'polypeptide(L)' 'AKTFENAAGLPSWIKDKKSFLNDLLTLCHNQSPSERISNDTIDWNNCKYKCRHDTREHGHEKELPENTPCGYGKICKNST' A
#
# COMPACT_ATOMS: atom_id res chain seq x y z
N ALA A 1 -5.90 15.28 -9.94
CA ALA A 1 -4.61 14.63 -9.66
C ALA A 1 -4.81 13.68 -8.48
N LYS A 2 -4.30 12.44 -8.55
CA LYS A 2 -4.33 11.49 -7.42
C LYS A 2 -3.22 11.89 -6.45
N THR A 3 -3.58 12.48 -5.32
CA THR A 3 -2.61 13.12 -4.41
C THR A 3 -2.15 12.14 -3.35
N PHE A 4 -0.91 11.68 -3.48
CA PHE A 4 -0.18 11.01 -2.40
C PHE A 4 0.23 12.07 -1.39
N GLU A 5 -0.66 12.37 -0.44
CA GLU A 5 -0.39 13.42 0.54
C GLU A 5 0.78 13.06 1.46
N ASN A 6 1.22 11.79 1.53
CA ASN A 6 2.48 11.47 2.18
C ASN A 6 3.13 10.16 1.71
N ALA A 7 4.14 10.29 0.86
CA ALA A 7 5.24 9.32 0.83
C ALA A 7 6.08 9.38 2.13
N ALA A 8 5.91 10.42 2.97
CA ALA A 8 6.53 10.49 4.27
C ALA A 8 5.99 9.39 5.19
N GLY A 9 6.89 8.71 5.90
CA GLY A 9 6.53 7.62 6.80
C GLY A 9 6.67 6.22 6.21
N LEU A 10 6.82 6.07 4.89
CA LEU A 10 7.20 4.76 4.34
C LEU A 10 8.63 4.37 4.78
N PRO A 11 8.86 3.09 5.13
CA PRO A 11 10.17 2.62 5.53
C PRO A 11 11.28 2.91 4.51
N SER A 12 12.51 3.05 4.99
CA SER A 12 13.69 3.36 4.15
C SER A 12 14.02 2.27 3.12
N TRP A 13 13.57 1.03 3.33
CA TRP A 13 13.76 -0.07 2.38
C TRP A 13 12.84 0.02 1.15
N ILE A 14 11.83 0.90 1.16
CA ILE A 14 11.03 1.22 -0.03
C ILE A 14 11.77 2.33 -0.81
N LYS A 15 12.43 1.92 -1.90
CA LYS A 15 13.28 2.81 -2.72
C LYS A 15 12.47 3.87 -3.46
N ASP A 16 11.44 3.46 -4.19
CA ASP A 16 10.53 4.38 -4.89
C ASP A 16 9.16 4.38 -4.23
N LYS A 17 9.05 5.25 -3.21
CA LYS A 17 7.83 5.41 -2.41
C LYS A 17 6.63 5.84 -3.24
N LYS A 18 6.85 6.70 -4.24
CA LYS A 18 5.76 7.25 -5.05
C LYS A 18 5.26 6.22 -6.05
N SER A 19 6.16 5.53 -6.76
CA SER A 19 5.77 4.46 -7.68
C SER A 19 5.07 3.33 -6.93
N PHE A 20 5.64 2.90 -5.81
CA PHE A 20 5.07 1.84 -4.98
C PHE A 20 3.61 2.13 -4.56
N LEU A 21 3.34 3.33 -4.03
CA LEU A 21 1.97 3.70 -3.65
C LEU A 21 1.01 3.82 -4.85
N ASN A 22 1.51 4.23 -6.03
CA ASN A 22 0.71 4.25 -7.26
C ASN A 22 0.33 2.84 -7.74
N ASP A 23 1.26 1.90 -7.63
CA ASP A 23 1.03 0.51 -8.01
C ASP A 23 -0.03 -0.11 -7.11
N LEU A 24 0.10 0.06 -5.78
CA LEU A 24 -0.91 -0.39 -4.82
C LEU A 24 -2.29 0.24 -5.07
N LEU A 25 -2.33 1.53 -5.41
CA LEU A 25 -3.59 2.22 -5.70
C LEU A 25 -4.25 1.68 -6.98
N THR A 26 -3.44 1.40 -8.00
CA THR A 26 -3.94 0.80 -9.24
C THR A 26 -4.58 -0.56 -8.99
N LEU A 27 -4.03 -1.33 -8.05
CA LEU A 27 -4.53 -2.64 -7.64
C LEU A 27 -5.81 -2.59 -6.81
N CYS A 28 -6.26 -1.45 -6.29
CA CYS A 28 -7.43 -1.39 -5.40
C CYS A 28 -8.78 -1.76 -6.06
N HIS A 29 -8.91 -1.71 -7.40
CA HIS A 29 -10.15 -1.90 -8.17
C HIS A 29 -11.28 -0.91 -7.78
N ASN A 30 -12.02 -0.39 -8.77
CA ASN A 30 -13.03 0.68 -8.59
C ASN A 30 -12.47 1.97 -7.96
N GLN A 31 -11.44 2.52 -8.61
CA GLN A 31 -10.75 3.75 -8.24
C GLN A 31 -11.73 4.92 -8.09
N SER A 32 -12.27 5.11 -6.89
CA SER A 32 -12.85 6.39 -6.51
C SER A 32 -11.71 7.42 -6.48
N PRO A 33 -11.90 8.64 -6.99
CA PRO A 33 -10.89 9.70 -6.89
C PRO A 33 -10.41 9.98 -5.45
N SER A 34 -11.18 9.51 -4.47
CA SER A 34 -10.95 9.68 -3.04
C SER A 34 -10.14 8.55 -2.39
N GLU A 35 -9.77 7.49 -3.12
CA GLU A 35 -8.97 6.41 -2.56
C GLU A 35 -7.60 6.91 -2.05
N ARG A 36 -7.23 6.49 -0.85
CA ARG A 36 -5.97 6.88 -0.20
C ARG A 36 -5.22 5.65 0.29
N ILE A 37 -3.91 5.59 -0.01
CA ILE A 37 -2.96 4.63 0.55
C ILE A 37 -1.84 5.42 1.22
N SER A 38 -1.51 5.02 2.43
CA SER A 38 -0.46 5.60 3.26
C SER A 38 0.20 4.53 4.13
N ASN A 39 1.27 4.88 4.85
CA ASN A 39 2.01 3.90 5.65
C ASN A 39 1.13 3.22 6.74
N ASP A 40 0.15 3.92 7.30
CA ASP A 40 -0.80 3.38 8.28
C ASP A 40 -1.80 2.37 7.67
N THR A 41 -2.01 2.41 6.36
CA THR A 41 -2.88 1.45 5.68
C THR A 41 -2.12 0.21 5.22
N ILE A 42 -0.81 0.10 5.47
CA ILE A 42 0.02 -1.04 5.07
C ILE A 42 0.45 -1.82 6.32
N ASP A 43 0.07 -3.10 6.36
CA ASP A 43 0.56 -4.07 7.32
C ASP A 43 1.77 -4.81 6.75
N TRP A 44 2.95 -4.32 7.10
CA TRP A 44 4.23 -4.91 6.71
C TRP A 44 4.47 -6.30 7.31
N ASN A 45 3.91 -6.61 8.48
CA ASN A 45 4.13 -7.89 9.14
C ASN A 45 3.37 -9.02 8.44
N ASN A 46 2.16 -8.72 7.99
CA ASN A 46 1.29 -9.68 7.31
C ASN A 46 1.32 -9.56 5.78
N CYS A 47 2.12 -8.65 5.24
CA CYS A 47 2.17 -8.38 3.81
C CYS A 47 0.82 -8.00 3.22
N LYS A 48 0.08 -7.11 3.88
CA LYS A 48 -1.23 -6.66 3.45
C LYS A 48 -1.31 -5.15 3.39
N TYR A 49 -2.27 -4.64 2.65
CA TYR A 49 -2.63 -3.24 2.65
C TYR A 49 -4.13 -3.06 2.51
N LYS A 50 -4.65 -1.93 2.98
CA LYS A 50 -6.06 -1.59 2.94
C LYS A 50 -6.30 -0.50 1.91
N CYS A 51 -7.18 -0.79 0.96
CA CYS A 51 -7.76 0.17 0.04
C CYS A 51 -8.91 0.89 0.76
N ARG A 52 -8.70 2.14 1.18
CA ARG A 52 -9.74 2.95 1.84
C ARG A 52 -10.28 4.00 0.87
N HIS A 53 -11.60 4.06 0.73
CA HIS A 53 -12.28 5.11 -0.04
C HIS A 53 -12.53 6.38 0.80
N ASP A 54 -12.74 6.22 2.12
CA ASP A 54 -12.84 7.28 3.12
C ASP A 54 -12.05 6.89 4.38
N THR A 55 -11.56 7.88 5.12
CA THR A 55 -10.99 7.76 6.47
C THR A 55 -11.90 7.06 7.48
N ARG A 56 -13.22 7.06 7.25
CA ARG A 56 -14.22 6.44 8.13
C ARG A 56 -14.58 5.00 7.76
N GLU A 57 -14.09 4.50 6.62
CA GLU A 57 -14.39 3.15 6.16
C GLU A 57 -13.30 2.15 6.54
N HIS A 58 -13.71 0.90 6.79
CA HIS A 58 -12.77 -0.19 7.09
C HIS A 58 -11.85 -0.52 5.91
N GLY A 59 -12.28 -0.18 4.68
CA GLY A 59 -11.56 -0.46 3.44
C GLY A 59 -11.52 -1.93 3.07
N HIS A 60 -11.06 -2.23 1.85
CA HIS A 60 -10.83 -3.59 1.39
C HIS A 60 -9.37 -4.00 1.66
N GLU A 61 -9.16 -5.14 2.31
CA GLU A 61 -7.82 -5.69 2.53
C GLU A 61 -7.36 -6.47 1.29
N LYS A 62 -6.11 -6.23 0.89
CA LYS A 62 -5.42 -6.92 -0.18
C LYS A 62 -4.03 -7.34 0.26
N GLU A 63 -3.51 -8.38 -0.38
CA GLU A 63 -2.11 -8.79 -0.19
C GLU A 63 -1.19 -7.87 -1.00
N LEU A 64 -0.06 -7.49 -0.39
CA LEU A 64 1.01 -6.81 -1.10
C LEU A 64 1.54 -7.70 -2.23
N PRO A 65 1.96 -7.10 -3.36
CA PRO A 65 2.54 -7.85 -4.47
C PRO A 65 3.69 -8.76 -4.03
N GLU A 66 3.82 -9.90 -4.69
CA GLU A 66 4.95 -10.81 -4.46
C GLU A 66 6.28 -10.05 -4.61
N ASN A 67 7.27 -10.40 -3.77
CA ASN A 67 8.58 -9.77 -3.71
C ASN A 67 8.58 -8.31 -3.19
N THR A 68 7.44 -7.79 -2.73
CA THR A 68 7.39 -6.47 -2.07
C THR A 68 8.27 -6.48 -0.81
N PRO A 69 9.23 -5.56 -0.63
CA PRO A 69 10.00 -5.46 0.59
C PRO A 69 9.11 -5.11 1.79
N CYS A 70 9.09 -5.97 2.81
CA CYS A 70 8.28 -5.80 4.03
C CYS A 70 9.11 -5.66 5.31
N GLY A 71 10.43 -5.53 5.17
CA GLY A 71 11.38 -5.35 6.26
C GLY A 71 12.82 -5.40 5.74
N TYR A 72 13.80 -5.17 6.62
CA TYR A 72 15.21 -5.33 6.27
C TYR A 72 15.49 -6.78 5.84
N GLY A 73 15.79 -6.97 4.55
CA GLY A 73 16.05 -8.29 3.97
C GLY A 73 14.82 -9.22 3.90
N LYS A 74 13.61 -8.70 4.15
CA LYS A 74 12.36 -9.47 4.10
C LYS A 74 11.52 -9.02 2.92
N ILE A 75 10.89 -10.00 2.28
CA ILE A 75 9.98 -9.80 1.15
C ILE A 75 8.67 -10.53 1.39
N CYS A 76 7.59 -9.98 0.85
CA CYS A 76 6.31 -10.66 0.80
C CYS A 76 6.37 -11.86 -0.13
N LYS A 77 5.97 -13.01 0.38
CA LYS A 77 5.73 -14.20 -0.41
C LYS A 77 4.22 -14.33 -0.56
N ASN A 78 3.77 -14.41 -1.79
CA ASN A 78 2.37 -14.71 -2.03
C ASN A 78 2.13 -16.15 -1.55
N SER A 79 1.08 -16.38 -0.75
CA SER A 79 0.70 -17.72 -0.33
C SER A 79 -0.09 -18.35 -1.46
N THR A 80 0.60 -18.75 -2.54
CA THR A 80 0.00 -19.49 -3.65
C THR A 80 0.13 -20.98 -3.41
#